data_AF-A0A2A8GZC0-F1
#
_entry.id   AF-A0A2A8GZC0-F1
#
_cell.length_a   1.000
_cell.length_b   1.000
_cell.length_c   1.000
_cell.angle_alpha   90.00
_cell.angle_beta   90.00
_cell.angle_gamma   90.00
#
_symmetry.space_group_name_H-M   'P 1'
#
loop_
_entity.id
_entity.type
_entity.pdbx_description
1 polymer ?
#
loop_
_entity_poly.entity_id
_entity_poly.type
_entity_poly.pdbx_seq_one_letter_code
_entity_poly.pdbx_strand_id
1 'polypeptide(L)'
;MVDVAAVLGMHRQSVASYVKKFKEYALEGLLTRKQIPGKKPYLTKQQQEELKQLILHTTPAELQFSQESFWNTRNIQYLIKEKFAICISREGIRKMLHR
;
A
#
# COMPACT_ATOMS: atom_id res chain seq x y z
N MET A 1 27.63 -7.14 -38.39
CA MET A 1 26.43 -6.91 -37.56
C MET A 1 26.85 -6.10 -36.35
N VAL A 2 26.31 -4.90 -36.19
CA VAL A 2 26.62 -4.04 -35.05
C VAL A 2 25.89 -4.56 -33.81
N ASP A 3 26.59 -4.70 -32.69
CA ASP A 3 25.96 -5.10 -31.43
C ASP A 3 25.17 -3.91 -30.88
N VAL A 4 23.85 -4.02 -30.94
CA VAL A 4 22.89 -3.02 -30.44
C VAL A 4 23.16 -2.71 -28.96
N ALA A 5 23.61 -3.69 -28.17
CA ALA A 5 23.94 -3.48 -26.76
C ALA A 5 25.13 -2.52 -26.60
N ALA A 6 26.17 -2.67 -27.43
CA ALA A 6 27.35 -1.83 -27.40
C ALA A 6 27.07 -0.39 -27.86
N VAL A 7 26.25 -0.22 -28.90
CA VAL A 7 25.86 1.11 -29.42
C VAL A 7 25.04 1.89 -28.40
N LEU A 8 24.13 1.23 -27.69
CA LEU A 8 23.23 1.86 -26.73
C LEU A 8 23.81 1.93 -25.31
N GLY A 9 25.02 1.39 -25.07
CA GLY A 9 25.61 1.30 -23.74
C GLY A 9 24.78 0.49 -22.75
N MET A 10 24.02 -0.50 -23.24
CA MET A 10 23.11 -1.31 -22.43
C MET A 10 23.65 -2.72 -22.23
N HIS A 11 23.27 -3.34 -21.11
CA HIS A 11 23.54 -4.76 -20.91
C HIS A 11 22.77 -5.61 -21.93
N ARG A 12 23.43 -6.61 -22.54
CA ARG A 12 22.85 -7.49 -23.57
C ARG A 12 21.52 -8.13 -23.15
N GLN A 13 21.38 -8.45 -21.86
CA GLN A 13 20.18 -9.06 -21.30
C GLN A 13 18.98 -8.09 -21.28
N SER A 14 19.23 -6.79 -21.11
CA SER A 14 18.19 -5.75 -21.20
C SER A 14 17.66 -5.64 -22.64
N VAL A 15 18.55 -5.64 -23.63
CA VAL A 15 18.19 -5.65 -25.06
C VAL A 15 17.35 -6.89 -25.39
N ALA A 16 17.78 -8.07 -24.92
CA ALA A 16 17.02 -9.31 -25.11
C ALA A 16 15.62 -9.25 -24.48
N SER A 17 15.48 -8.64 -23.29
CA SER A 17 14.18 -8.43 -22.64
C SER A 17 13.25 -7.54 -23.47
N TYR A 18 13.78 -6.45 -24.03
CA TYR A 18 13.01 -5.55 -24.92
C TYR A 18 12.58 -6.27 -26.20
N VAL A 19 13.49 -6.99 -26.86
CA VAL A 19 13.17 -7.76 -28.09
C VAL A 19 12.10 -8.80 -27.81
N LYS A 20 12.19 -9.52 -26.68
CA LYS A 20 11.17 -10.49 -26.28
C LYS A 20 9.80 -9.83 -26.09
N LYS A 21 9.73 -8.74 -25.31
CA LYS A 21 8.47 -8.00 -25.08
C LYS A 21 7.87 -7.47 -26.38
N PHE A 22 8.70 -6.95 -27.27
CA PHE A 22 8.24 -6.45 -28.57
C PHE A 22 7.68 -7.56 -29.45
N LYS A 23 8.32 -8.73 -29.49
CA LYS A 23 7.81 -9.88 -30.25
C LYS A 23 6.48 -10.39 -29.73
N GLU A 24 6.26 -10.29 -28.43
CA GLU A 24 5.10 -10.89 -27.74
C GLU A 24 3.89 -9.93 -27.68
N TYR A 25 4.14 -8.62 -27.56
CA TYR A 25 3.11 -7.61 -27.30
C TYR A 25 3.24 -6.36 -28.19
N ALA A 26 4.05 -6.43 -29.26
CA ALA A 26 4.35 -5.32 -30.15
C ALA A 26 4.86 -4.08 -29.38
N LEU A 27 4.58 -2.88 -29.92
CA LEU A 27 4.96 -1.61 -29.32
C LEU A 27 4.27 -1.37 -27.97
N GLU A 28 3.02 -1.81 -27.83
CA GLU A 28 2.23 -1.65 -26.61
C GLU A 28 2.90 -2.29 -25.39
N GLY A 29 3.54 -3.46 -25.54
CA GLY A 29 4.27 -4.11 -24.44
C GLY A 29 5.52 -3.37 -23.98
N LEU A 30 6.08 -2.50 -24.82
CA LEU A 30 7.21 -1.63 -24.46
C LEU A 30 6.74 -0.36 -23.75
N LEU A 31 5.60 0.19 -24.18
CA LEU A 31 5.02 1.42 -23.64
C LEU A 31 4.27 1.18 -22.33
N THR A 32 3.75 -0.03 -22.13
CA THR A 32 3.04 -0.40 -20.90
C THR A 32 3.99 -0.36 -19.70
N ARG A 33 3.95 0.74 -18.94
CA ARG A 33 4.57 0.81 -17.61
C ARG A 33 3.70 0.05 -16.62
N LYS A 34 4.17 -1.12 -16.19
CA LYS A 34 3.61 -1.78 -15.00
C LYS A 34 3.93 -0.91 -13.78
N GLN A 35 2.94 -0.18 -13.29
CA GLN A 35 3.09 0.57 -12.05
C GLN A 35 3.38 -0.43 -10.94
N ILE A 36 4.55 -0.30 -10.30
CA ILE A 36 4.92 -1.16 -9.20
C ILE A 36 3.93 -0.83 -8.08
N PRO A 37 3.10 -1.79 -7.62
CA PRO A 37 2.16 -1.49 -6.57
C PRO A 37 2.95 -1.03 -5.34
N GLY A 38 2.53 0.08 -4.75
CA GLY A 38 3.13 0.58 -3.53
C GLY A 38 3.01 -0.42 -2.38
N LYS A 39 3.59 -0.06 -1.23
CA LYS A 39 3.45 -0.88 -0.02
C LYS A 39 1.98 -1.17 0.26
N LYS A 40 1.65 -2.45 0.44
CA LYS A 40 0.30 -2.88 0.80
C LYS A 40 -0.16 -2.15 2.07
N PRO A 41 -1.42 -1.69 2.15
CA PRO A 41 -1.97 -1.13 3.38
C PRO A 41 -1.83 -2.11 4.54
N TYR A 42 -1.69 -1.58 5.75
CA TYR A 42 -1.55 -2.40 6.96
C TYR A 42 -2.82 -3.19 7.28
N LEU A 43 -3.99 -2.55 7.11
CA LEU A 43 -5.30 -3.15 7.34
C LEU A 43 -5.95 -3.52 5.99
N THR A 44 -6.63 -4.66 5.94
CA THR A 44 -7.45 -5.05 4.78
C THR A 44 -8.64 -4.10 4.63
N LYS A 45 -9.29 -4.09 3.46
CA LYS A 45 -10.49 -3.26 3.24
C LYS A 45 -11.61 -3.56 4.25
N GLN A 46 -11.79 -4.84 4.57
CA GLN A 46 -12.79 -5.28 5.55
C GLN A 46 -12.46 -4.76 6.96
N GLN A 47 -11.21 -4.86 7.39
CA GLN A 47 -10.77 -4.35 8.70
C GLN A 47 -10.88 -2.82 8.77
N GLN A 48 -10.63 -2.11 7.66
CA GLN A 48 -10.82 -0.66 7.60
C GLN A 48 -12.29 -0.26 7.75
N GLU A 49 -13.20 -0.96 7.06
CA GLU A 49 -14.62 -0.69 7.18
C GLU A 49 -15.13 -1.01 8.59
N GLU A 50 -14.72 -2.14 9.15
CA GLU A 50 -15.06 -2.51 10.52
C GLU A 50 -14.56 -1.48 11.55
N LEU A 51 -13.33 -1.00 11.38
CA LEU A 51 -12.77 0.06 12.22
C LEU A 51 -13.57 1.37 12.08
N LYS A 52 -13.96 1.73 10.85
CA LYS A 52 -14.76 2.93 10.57
C LYS A 52 -16.12 2.87 11.25
N GLN A 53 -16.84 1.75 11.10
CA GLN A 53 -18.14 1.55 11.74
C GLN A 53 -18.03 1.64 13.27
N LEU A 54 -16.99 1.03 13.85
CA LEU A 54 -16.75 1.11 15.29
C LEU A 54 -16.51 2.55 15.74
N ILE A 55 -15.64 3.30 15.07
CA ILE A 55 -15.34 4.70 15.43
C ILE A 55 -16.57 5.61 15.31
N LEU A 56 -17.46 5.36 14.34
CA LEU A 56 -18.67 6.16 14.12
C LEU A 56 -19.77 5.87 15.13
N HIS A 57 -19.87 4.63 15.61
CA HIS A 57 -20.99 4.18 16.44
C HIS A 57 -20.65 4.00 17.92
N THR A 58 -19.38 4.12 18.30
CA THR A 58 -18.95 3.94 19.69
C THR A 58 -17.96 5.02 20.11
N THR A 59 -17.87 5.25 21.41
CA THR A 59 -16.83 6.11 22.00
C THR A 59 -15.75 5.28 22.69
N PRO A 60 -14.51 5.78 22.82
CA PRO A 60 -13.46 5.07 23.56
C PRO A 60 -13.81 4.82 25.04
N ALA A 61 -14.65 5.68 25.62
CA ALA A 61 -15.17 5.53 26.98
C ALA A 61 -16.11 4.32 27.11
N GLU A 62 -17.02 4.12 26.16
CA GLU A 62 -17.89 2.94 26.11
C GLU A 62 -17.09 1.63 25.97
N LEU A 63 -15.98 1.70 25.23
CA LEU A 63 -15.09 0.56 25.01
C LEU A 63 -14.00 0.44 26.09
N GLN A 64 -14.04 1.27 27.14
CA GLN A 64 -13.10 1.27 28.27
C GLN A 64 -11.62 1.45 27.86
N PHE A 65 -11.36 2.00 26.67
CA PHE A 65 -10.01 2.26 26.17
C PHE A 65 -9.43 3.60 26.66
N SER A 66 -10.30 4.55 27.03
CA SER A 66 -9.90 5.85 27.56
C SER A 66 -11.01 6.41 28.45
N GLN A 67 -10.65 7.30 29.38
CA GLN A 67 -11.62 8.13 30.10
C GLN A 67 -12.23 9.21 29.19
N GLU A 68 -11.56 9.53 28.08
CA GLU A 68 -12.02 10.49 27.09
C GLU A 68 -13.11 9.89 26.19
N SER A 69 -14.17 10.65 25.93
CA SER A 69 -15.25 10.25 25.01
C SER A 69 -14.90 10.42 23.52
N PHE A 70 -13.74 11.01 23.18
CA PHE A 70 -13.35 11.29 21.79
C PHE A 70 -12.24 10.37 21.27
N TRP A 71 -12.30 10.05 19.98
CA TRP A 71 -11.28 9.26 19.31
C TRP A 71 -10.02 10.09 19.05
N ASN A 72 -8.89 9.61 19.55
CA ASN A 72 -7.58 10.14 19.25
C ASN A 72 -6.70 9.06 18.60
N THR A 73 -5.59 9.46 17.97
CA THR A 73 -4.70 8.50 17.26
C THR A 73 -4.08 7.45 18.19
N ARG A 74 -3.96 7.71 19.50
CA ARG A 74 -3.43 6.76 20.48
C ARG A 74 -4.46 5.68 20.82
N ASN A 75 -5.72 6.06 21.05
CA ASN A 75 -6.81 5.13 21.34
C ASN A 75 -7.07 4.23 20.13
N ILE A 76 -7.07 4.80 18.92
CA ILE A 76 -7.19 4.03 17.67
C ILE A 76 -6.02 3.05 17.50
N GLN A 77 -4.80 3.46 17.87
CA GLN A 77 -3.62 2.58 17.82
C GLN A 77 -3.78 1.37 18.75
N TYR A 78 -4.26 1.60 19.97
CA TYR A 78 -4.50 0.54 20.93
C TYR A 78 -5.59 -0.42 20.45
N LEU A 79 -6.71 0.13 19.96
CA LEU A 79 -7.80 -0.65 19.37
C LEU A 79 -7.33 -1.54 18.22
N ILE A 80 -6.54 -1.00 17.28
CA ILE A 80 -6.03 -1.78 16.13
C ILE A 80 -5.10 -2.91 16.60
N LYS A 81 -4.29 -2.64 17.63
CA LYS A 81 -3.38 -3.64 18.20
C LYS A 81 -4.16 -4.77 18.90
N GLU A 82 -5.14 -4.43 19.72
CA GLU A 82 -6.00 -5.40 20.42
C GLU A 82 -6.83 -6.23 19.43
N LYS A 83 -7.53 -5.57 18.51
CA LYS A 83 -8.53 -6.22 17.65
C LYS A 83 -7.91 -6.98 16.48
N PHE A 84 -6.81 -6.48 15.92
CA PHE A 84 -6.23 -7.02 14.69
C PHE A 84 -4.80 -7.54 14.86
N ALA A 85 -4.19 -7.42 16.05
CA ALA A 85 -2.79 -7.77 16.30
C ALA A 85 -1.78 -7.04 15.38
N ILE A 86 -2.16 -5.87 14.85
CA ILE A 86 -1.32 -5.09 13.92
C ILE A 86 -0.74 -3.88 14.64
N CYS A 87 0.56 -3.68 14.54
CA CYS A 87 1.24 -2.49 15.03
C CYS A 87 1.39 -1.45 13.92
N ILE A 88 0.70 -0.31 14.05
CA ILE A 88 0.79 0.83 13.13
C ILE A 88 1.29 2.03 13.92
N SER A 89 2.15 2.86 13.30
CA SER A 89 2.55 4.13 13.91
C SER A 89 1.38 5.13 13.93
N ARG A 90 1.41 6.09 14.85
CA ARG A 90 0.38 7.15 14.93
C ARG A 90 0.27 7.94 13.61
N GLU A 91 1.39 8.19 12.94
CA GLU A 91 1.40 8.84 11.61
C GLU A 91 0.81 7.93 10.51
N GLY A 92 1.02 6.61 10.61
CA GLY A 92 0.37 5.65 9.72
C GLY A 92 -1.15 5.68 9.87
N ILE A 93 -1.65 5.78 11.10
CA ILE A 93 -3.08 5.91 11.40
C ILE A 93 -3.63 7.23 10.87
N ARG A 94 -2.94 8.35 11.13
CA ARG A 94 -3.32 9.66 10.58
C ARG A 94 -3.44 9.63 9.06
N LYS A 95 -2.41 9.12 8.36
CA LYS A 95 -2.44 8.98 6.89
C LYS A 95 -3.52 8.03 6.39
N MET A 96 -3.86 7.00 7.17
CA MET A 96 -4.94 6.07 6.84
C MET A 96 -6.31 6.75 6.95
N LEU A 97 -6.53 7.56 7.99
CA LEU A 97 -7.81 8.26 8.22
C LEU A 97 -8.06 9.40 7.22
N HIS A 98 -7.01 9.98 6.64
CA HIS A 98 -7.13 11.05 5.64
C HIS A 98 -7.43 10.57 4.21
N ARG A 99 -7.29 9.26 3.93
CA ARG A 99 -7.50 8.67 2.61
C ARG A 99 -8.97 8.34 2.39
#